data_AF-X1EYZ9-F1
#
_entry.id   AF-X1EYZ9-F1
#
_cell.length_a   1.000
_cell.length_b   1.000
_cell.length_c   1.000
_cell.angle_alpha   90.00
_cell.angle_beta   90.00
_cell.angle_gamma   90.00
#
_symmetry.space_group_name_H-M   'P 1'
#
loop_
_entity.id
_entity.type
_entity.pdbx_description
1 polymer ?
#
loop_
_entity_poly.entity_id
_entity_poly.type
_entity_poly.pdbx_seq_one_letter_code
_entity_poly.pdbx_strand_id
1 'polypeptide(L)'
;FGPLTESYLRAWLGEYKADGNNIWGLNTWGISSMLRRLKQVTGLPCNPHTFRRTFACLLRKAGVDTMTIKELGRWESLEMVQRYTRSVTFDDSLKFYKAPLEEGENADA
;
A
#
# COMPACT_ATOMS: atom_id res chain seq x y z
N PHE A 1 -12.54 7.80 -6.91
CA PHE A 1 -13.53 6.71 -6.85
C PHE A 1 -14.14 6.55 -8.24
N GLY A 2 -14.35 5.32 -8.70
CA GLY A 2 -14.94 5.08 -10.01
C GLY A 2 -16.48 5.04 -9.97
N PRO A 3 -17.15 5.06 -11.14
CA PRO A 3 -18.62 5.03 -11.24
C PRO A 3 -19.26 3.84 -10.53
N LEU A 4 -18.61 2.67 -10.55
CA LEU A 4 -19.08 1.46 -9.87
C LEU A 4 -19.04 1.60 -8.34
N THR A 5 -17.95 2.17 -7.81
CA THR A 5 -17.86 2.43 -6.37
C THR A 5 -18.93 3.43 -5.95
N GLU A 6 -19.17 4.45 -6.77
CA GLU A 6 -20.22 5.44 -6.53
C GLU A 6 -21.61 4.78 -6.48
N SER A 7 -21.95 3.91 -7.42
CA SER A 7 -23.26 3.24 -7.43
C SER A 7 -23.48 2.39 -6.18
N TYR A 8 -22.47 1.65 -5.74
CA TYR A 8 -22.57 0.85 -4.51
C TYR A 8 -22.69 1.72 -3.26
N LEU A 9 -21.95 2.83 -3.19
CA LEU A 9 -22.07 3.75 -2.05
C LEU A 9 -23.46 4.38 -1.97
N ARG A 10 -24.04 4.76 -3.12
CA ARG A 10 -25.41 5.31 -3.17
C ARG A 10 -26.45 4.29 -2.73
N ALA A 11 -26.33 3.04 -3.19
CA ALA A 11 -27.21 1.95 -2.76
C ALA A 11 -27.11 1.71 -1.25
N TRP A 12 -25.87 1.58 -0.74
CA TRP A 12 -25.62 1.38 0.69
C TRP A 12 -26.17 2.53 1.56
N LEU A 13 -25.97 3.78 1.15
CA LEU A 13 -26.48 4.94 1.87
C LEU A 13 -28.02 5.05 1.82
N GLY A 14 -28.66 4.45 0.82
CA GLY A 14 -30.13 4.35 0.75
C GLY A 14 -30.71 3.35 1.74
N GLU A 15 -29.99 2.26 2.01
CA GLU A 15 -30.40 1.20 2.94
C GLU A 15 -29.98 1.48 4.39
N TYR A 16 -28.77 2.04 4.57
CA TYR A 16 -28.16 2.25 5.87
C TYR A 16 -28.55 3.60 6.47
N LYS A 17 -29.39 3.57 7.51
CA LYS A 17 -29.66 4.75 8.34
C LYS A 17 -28.49 4.97 9.30
N ALA A 18 -27.63 5.93 8.98
CA ALA A 18 -26.53 6.30 9.85
C ALA A 18 -27.03 6.70 11.24
N ASP A 19 -26.36 6.21 12.28
CA ASP A 19 -26.67 6.42 13.70
C ASP A 19 -26.27 7.83 14.23
N GLY A 20 -25.95 8.75 13.32
CA GLY A 20 -25.54 10.12 13.62
C GLY A 20 -24.03 10.31 13.83
N ASN A 21 -23.22 9.23 13.93
CA ASN A 21 -21.77 9.36 14.13
C ASN A 21 -20.97 9.31 12.83
N ASN A 22 -21.12 8.24 12.05
CA ASN A 22 -20.48 8.11 10.75
C ASN A 22 -21.26 7.18 9.82
N ILE A 23 -21.05 7.34 8.52
CA ILE A 23 -21.77 6.59 7.48
C ILE A 23 -21.46 5.08 7.46
N TRP A 24 -20.46 4.63 8.22
CA TRP A 24 -20.02 3.23 8.25
C TRP A 24 -20.57 2.46 9.45
N GLY A 25 -21.13 3.14 10.47
CA GLY A 25 -21.54 2.49 11.72
C GLY A 25 -20.37 1.83 12.46
N LEU A 26 -19.14 2.20 12.15
CA LEU A 26 -17.94 1.60 12.72
C LEU A 26 -17.24 2.59 13.63
N ASN A 27 -16.92 2.14 14.84
CA ASN A 27 -16.03 2.82 15.74
C ASN A 27 -14.64 2.14 15.73
N THR A 28 -13.69 2.74 16.44
CA THR A 28 -12.32 2.23 16.56
C THR A 28 -12.26 0.79 17.06
N TRP A 29 -13.17 0.39 17.96
CA TRP A 29 -13.26 -0.98 18.48
C TRP A 29 -13.78 -1.97 17.44
N GLY A 30 -14.75 -1.57 16.63
CA GLY A 30 -15.27 -2.35 15.51
C GLY A 30 -14.17 -2.66 14.49
N ILE A 31 -13.40 -1.63 14.11
CA ILE A 31 -12.24 -1.78 13.22
C ILE A 31 -11.19 -2.70 13.85
N SER A 32 -10.83 -2.46 15.11
CA SER A 32 -9.82 -3.27 15.82
C SER A 32 -10.25 -4.75 15.93
N SER A 33 -11.53 -5.00 16.20
CA SER A 33 -12.11 -6.34 16.28
C SER A 33 -12.12 -7.05 14.94
N MET A 34 -12.46 -6.34 13.85
CA MET A 34 -12.37 -6.84 12.49
C MET A 34 -10.93 -7.25 12.15
N LEU A 35 -9.95 -6.38 12.42
CA LEU A 35 -8.54 -6.63 12.15
C LEU A 35 -7.99 -7.81 12.98
N ARG A 36 -8.41 -7.95 14.24
CA ARG A 36 -8.06 -9.09 15.08
C ARG A 36 -8.55 -10.42 14.49
N ARG A 37 -9.81 -10.47 14.02
CA ARG A 37 -10.35 -11.66 13.36
C ARG A 37 -9.60 -11.98 12.07
N LEU A 38 -9.29 -10.96 11.27
CA LEU A 38 -8.51 -11.12 10.04
C LEU A 38 -7.11 -11.70 10.32
N LYS A 39 -6.45 -11.24 11.39
CA LYS A 39 -5.17 -11.80 11.85
C LYS A 39 -5.29 -13.29 12.20
N GLN A 40 -6.36 -13.70 12.87
CA GLN A 40 -6.59 -15.11 13.23
C GLN A 40 -6.78 -15.99 11.99
N VAL A 41 -7.54 -15.51 11.00
CA VAL A 41 -7.81 -16.26 9.77
C VAL A 41 -6.58 -16.36 8.88
N THR A 42 -5.81 -15.27 8.76
CA THR A 42 -4.66 -15.21 7.84
C THR A 42 -3.36 -15.69 8.46
N GLY A 43 -3.24 -15.70 9.78
CA GLY A 43 -1.97 -15.90 10.50
C GLY A 43 -0.99 -14.73 10.36
N LEU A 44 -1.37 -13.66 9.67
CA LEU A 44 -0.51 -12.51 9.38
C LEU A 44 -0.78 -11.33 10.31
N PRO A 45 0.20 -10.44 10.55
CA PRO A 45 -0.05 -9.19 11.29
C PRO A 45 -1.07 -8.30 10.56
N CYS A 46 -2.31 -8.26 11.06
CA CYS A 46 -3.37 -7.36 10.57
C CYS A 46 -3.59 -6.23 11.57
N ASN A 47 -2.94 -5.09 11.35
CA ASN A 47 -3.18 -3.85 12.08
C ASN A 47 -3.05 -2.65 11.13
N PRO A 48 -3.61 -1.47 11.48
CA PRO A 48 -3.64 -0.32 10.57
C PRO A 48 -2.24 0.14 10.14
N HIS A 49 -1.27 0.10 11.05
CA HIS A 49 0.10 0.53 10.76
C HIS A 49 0.79 -0.43 9.76
N THR A 50 0.62 -1.74 9.91
CA THR A 50 1.14 -2.73 8.96
C THR A 50 0.56 -2.50 7.57
N PHE A 51 -0.76 -2.31 7.44
CA PHE A 51 -1.37 -2.04 6.13
C PHE A 51 -0.88 -0.74 5.51
N ARG A 52 -0.73 0.32 6.31
CA ARG A 52 -0.20 1.60 5.85
C ARG A 52 1.25 1.47 5.34
N ARG A 53 2.09 0.66 5.99
CA ARG A 53 3.45 0.35 5.52
C ARG A 53 3.42 -0.46 4.23
N THR A 54 2.63 -1.53 4.18
CA THR A 54 2.52 -2.39 3.00
C THR A 54 2.02 -1.60 1.79
N PHE A 55 1.07 -0.69 1.97
CA PHE A 55 0.60 0.22 0.93
C PHE A 55 1.75 1.03 0.31
N ALA A 56 2.59 1.69 1.14
CA ALA A 56 3.73 2.45 0.64
C ALA A 56 4.76 1.56 -0.09
N CYS A 57 5.05 0.37 0.46
CA CYS A 57 5.98 -0.57 -0.15
C CYS A 57 5.48 -1.08 -1.51
N LEU A 58 4.21 -1.44 -1.62
CA LEU A 58 3.62 -1.94 -2.86
C LEU A 58 3.58 -0.86 -3.94
N LEU A 59 3.21 0.37 -3.60
CA LEU A 59 3.25 1.48 -4.55
C LEU A 59 4.67 1.77 -5.03
N ARG A 60 5.67 1.70 -4.14
CA ARG A 60 7.06 1.87 -4.54
C ARG A 60 7.53 0.75 -5.46
N LYS A 61 7.18 -0.51 -5.17
CA LYS A 61 7.44 -1.67 -6.05
C LYS A 61 6.81 -1.52 -7.42
N ALA A 62 5.65 -0.86 -7.49
CA ALA A 62 4.96 -0.53 -8.73
C ALA A 62 5.55 0.71 -9.46
N GLY A 63 6.65 1.29 -8.95
CA GLY A 63 7.33 2.42 -9.58
C GLY A 63 6.76 3.79 -9.24
N VAL A 64 5.82 3.89 -8.30
CA VAL A 64 5.26 5.19 -7.89
C VAL A 64 6.30 5.98 -7.09
N ASP A 65 6.43 7.26 -7.39
CA ASP A 65 7.38 8.13 -6.73
C ASP A 65 6.99 8.42 -5.26
N THR A 66 7.98 8.75 -4.44
CA THR A 66 7.79 8.95 -3.00
C THR A 66 6.93 10.17 -2.66
N MET A 67 6.88 11.18 -3.53
CA MET A 67 6.05 12.37 -3.30
C MET A 67 4.58 12.03 -3.51
N THR A 68 4.25 11.33 -4.60
CA THR A 68 2.90 10.81 -4.86
C THR A 68 2.45 9.86 -3.75
N ILE A 69 3.32 8.95 -3.29
CA ILE A 69 2.99 8.05 -2.17
C ILE A 69 2.69 8.83 -0.88
N LYS A 70 3.49 9.88 -0.59
CA LYS A 70 3.26 10.77 0.56
C LYS A 70 1.89 11.43 0.47
N GLU A 71 1.52 11.96 -0.69
CA GLU A 71 0.23 12.62 -0.92
C GLU A 71 -0.93 11.65 -0.79
N LEU A 72 -0.85 10.49 -1.44
CA LEU A 72 -1.89 9.46 -1.42
C LEU A 72 -2.15 8.94 -0.01
N GLY A 73 -1.10 8.61 0.75
CA GLY A 73 -1.28 8.16 2.12
C GLY A 73 -1.35 9.28 3.14
N ARG A 74 -1.22 10.54 2.77
CA ARG A 74 -1.25 11.70 3.69
C ARG A 74 -0.21 11.59 4.79
N TRP A 75 1.05 11.32 4.44
CA TRP A 75 2.15 11.43 5.40
C TRP A 75 2.60 12.89 5.54
N GLU A 76 2.94 13.28 6.77
CA GLU A 76 3.37 14.64 7.08
C GLU A 76 4.70 14.98 6.38
N SER A 77 5.61 14.01 6.29
CA SER A 77 6.94 14.21 5.70
C SER A 77 7.32 13.12 4.69
N LEU A 78 8.19 13.48 3.76
CA LEU A 78 8.76 12.55 2.78
C LEU A 78 9.65 11.51 3.47
N GLU A 79 10.35 11.90 4.53
CA GLU A 79 11.23 11.03 5.31
C GLU A 79 10.50 9.81 5.87
N MET A 80 9.24 9.98 6.32
CA MET A 80 8.41 8.86 6.78
C MET A 80 8.16 7.84 5.68
N VAL A 81 7.90 8.29 4.44
CA VAL A 81 7.71 7.39 3.29
C VAL A 81 9.02 6.73 2.89
N GLN A 82 10.13 7.47 2.90
CA GLN A 82 11.47 6.94 2.62
C GLN A 82 11.89 5.85 3.62
N ARG A 83 11.49 5.95 4.89
CA ARG A 83 11.74 4.90 5.89
C ARG A 83 11.13 3.54 5.50
N TYR A 84 9.94 3.54 4.89
CA TYR A 84 9.28 2.30 4.48
C TYR A 84 9.73 1.79 3.10
N THR A 85 10.18 2.69 2.23
CA THR A 85 10.54 2.37 0.85
C THR A 85 12.03 2.06 0.66
N ARG A 86 12.89 2.39 1.64
CA ARG A 86 14.34 2.10 1.61
C ARG A 86 14.70 0.62 1.43
N SER A 87 13.89 -0.30 1.96
CA SER A 87 14.15 -1.74 1.81
C SER A 87 13.66 -2.30 0.47
N VAL A 88 12.82 -1.55 -0.26
CA VAL A 88 12.30 -1.97 -1.57
C VAL A 88 13.33 -1.72 -2.67
N THR A 89 14.18 -0.70 -2.51
CA THR A 89 15.08 -0.24 -3.56
C THR A 89 16.22 -1.21 -3.89
N PHE A 90 16.76 -1.95 -2.92
CA PHE A 90 17.92 -2.82 -3.17
C PHE A 90 17.55 -4.06 -3.99
N ASP A 91 16.56 -4.84 -3.57
CA ASP A 91 16.10 -6.03 -4.30
C ASP A 91 15.50 -5.70 -5.68
N ASP A 92 14.84 -4.54 -5.84
CA ASP A 92 14.32 -4.12 -7.13
C ASP A 92 15.42 -3.55 -8.06
N SER A 93 16.48 -2.94 -7.51
CA SER A 93 17.62 -2.46 -8.31
C SER A 93 18.42 -3.60 -8.96
N LEU A 94 18.46 -4.79 -8.34
CA LEU A 94 19.08 -6.00 -8.91
C LEU A 94 18.37 -6.49 -10.18
N LYS A 95 17.05 -6.28 -10.32
CA LYS A 95 16.30 -6.65 -11.54
C LYS A 95 16.68 -5.82 -12.76
N PHE A 96 17.18 -4.60 -12.54
CA PHE A 96 17.61 -3.69 -13.61
C PHE A 96 19.12 -3.69 -13.82
N TYR A 97 19.87 -4.41 -12.99
CA TYR A 97 21.32 -4.56 -13.13
C TYR A 97 21.62 -5.59 -14.23
N LYS A 98 21.71 -5.13 -15.49
CA LYS A 98 22.42 -5.89 -16.53
C LYS A 98 23.92 -5.67 -16.32
N ALA A 99 24.67 -6.74 -16.04
CA ALA A 99 26.12 -6.67 -15.94
C ALA A 99 26.71 -6.17 -17.28
N PRO A 100 27.56 -5.12 -17.30
CA PRO A 100 28.23 -4.67 -18.53
C PRO A 100 29.38 -5.55 -19.03
N LEU A 101 29.43 -6.84 -18.70
CA LEU A 101 30.65 -7.64 -18.92
C LEU A 101 30.36 -8.96 -19.64
N GLU A 102 29.99 -8.92 -20.92
CA GLU A 102 30.22 -10.02 -21.88
C GLU A 102 30.37 -9.51 -23.34
N GLU A 103 31.05 -8.37 -23.56
CA GLU A 103 31.54 -8.01 -24.91
C GLU A 103 33.02 -7.63 -24.81
N GLY A 104 33.86 -8.64 -24.63
CA GLY A 104 35.30 -8.47 -24.48
C GLY A 104 36.06 -9.80 -24.58
N GLU A 105 35.62 -10.73 -25.42
CA GLU A 105 36.42 -11.92 -25.77
C GLU A 105 36.04 -12.41 -27.18
N ASN A 106 36.71 -11.84 -28.17
CA ASN A 106 36.98 -12.38 -29.51
C ASN A 106 38.15 -11.54 -30.03
N ALA A 107 39.35 -11.69 -29.45
CA ALA A 107 40.34 -12.70 -29.80
C ALA A 107 40.85 -12.53 -31.23
N ASP A 108 42.03 -11.91 -31.33
CA ASP A 108 42.97 -12.07 -32.44
C ASP A 108 43.14 -13.55 -32.78
N ALA A 109 42.80 -13.94 -34.02
CA ALA A 109 43.32 -15.09 -34.75
C ALA A 109 42.99 -14.96 -36.25
#